data_AF-A0A9D2UIK3-F1
#
_entry.id   AF-A0A9D2UIK3-F1
#
_cell.length_a   1.000
_cell.length_b   1.000
_cell.length_c   1.000
_cell.angle_alpha   90.00
_cell.angle_beta   90.00
_cell.angle_gamma   90.00
#
_symmetry.space_group_name_H-M   'P 1'
#
loop_
_entity.id
_entity.type
_entity.pdbx_description
1 polymer ?
#
loop_
_entity_poly.entity_id
_entity_poly.type
_entity_poly.pdbx_seq_one_letter_code
_entity_poly.pdbx_strand_id
1 'polypeptide(L)'
;MDEIILRSAADVERLALEWGFLPLFKNGIEGFSIEEHTPDDLWFADDADGPWEWKGPVIRGWQCAYGRIFDGKAGFVSLQWLPDLINWRRSCCPIGDATPDDSGCSRRRTVYDTLVAHESLLSKELKALCGFTRNRRLRTDGAELLDRMVAHPGRGEGFDTVMGHLQMGTWVFIADFEYALDRHNHPYGWGLARYATPEALYGDGITDAGGRSPAESRRRMLVHLRQLLPGASDAQLSRMLDCRRQMAKTARRGGR
;
A
#
# COMPACT_ATOMS: atom_id res chain seq x y z
N MET A 1 -17.79 -19.02 16.56
CA MET A 1 -16.79 -17.96 16.42
C MET A 1 -17.45 -16.76 17.06
N ASP A 2 -16.94 -16.26 18.18
CA ASP A 2 -17.52 -15.10 18.85
C ASP A 2 -17.60 -13.92 17.88
N GLU A 3 -18.60 -13.08 18.04
CA GLU A 3 -18.81 -11.90 17.19
C GLU A 3 -17.68 -10.90 17.44
N ILE A 4 -16.75 -10.80 16.50
CA ILE A 4 -15.65 -9.83 16.56
C ILE A 4 -16.21 -8.46 16.21
N ILE A 5 -16.13 -7.53 17.16
CA ILE A 5 -16.58 -6.14 16.99
C ILE A 5 -15.39 -5.21 17.31
N LEU A 6 -15.03 -4.37 16.34
CA LEU A 6 -13.95 -3.39 16.41
C LEU A 6 -14.53 -2.03 16.78
N ARG A 7 -14.06 -1.44 17.88
CA ARG A 7 -14.53 -0.11 18.36
C ARG A 7 -13.38 0.87 18.59
N SER A 8 -12.14 0.47 18.33
CA SER A 8 -10.96 1.28 18.58
C SER A 8 -9.77 0.85 17.74
N ALA A 9 -8.77 1.74 17.65
CA ALA A 9 -7.47 1.42 17.06
C ALA A 9 -6.77 0.24 17.75
N ALA A 10 -6.90 0.11 19.08
CA ALA A 10 -6.31 -1.00 19.83
C ALA A 10 -6.95 -2.35 19.47
N ASP A 11 -8.24 -2.37 19.16
CA ASP A 11 -8.91 -3.58 18.67
C ASP A 11 -8.41 -3.98 17.29
N VAL A 12 -8.23 -3.00 16.40
CA VAL A 12 -7.65 -3.22 15.07
C VAL A 12 -6.23 -3.76 15.16
N GLU A 13 -5.38 -3.16 15.99
CA GLU A 13 -4.01 -3.62 16.19
C GLU A 13 -3.98 -5.05 16.75
N ARG A 14 -4.75 -5.33 17.81
CA ARG A 14 -4.85 -6.68 18.39
C ARG A 14 -5.28 -7.72 17.35
N LEU A 15 -6.32 -7.42 16.57
CA LEU A 15 -6.81 -8.32 15.53
C LEU A 15 -5.78 -8.50 14.40
N ALA A 16 -5.09 -7.43 13.99
CA ALA A 16 -4.05 -7.50 12.97
C ALA A 16 -2.85 -8.35 13.41
N LEU A 17 -2.51 -8.34 14.70
CA LEU A 17 -1.47 -9.19 15.28
C LEU A 17 -1.92 -10.65 15.39
N GLU A 18 -3.15 -10.88 15.84
CA GLU A 18 -3.72 -12.23 15.97
C GLU A 18 -3.87 -12.92 14.60
N TRP A 19 -4.44 -12.22 13.63
CA TRP A 19 -4.71 -12.76 12.30
C TRP A 19 -3.49 -12.69 11.38
N GLY A 20 -2.56 -11.78 11.64
CA GLY A 20 -1.37 -11.53 10.83
C GLY A 20 -1.62 -10.77 9.53
N PHE A 21 -2.81 -10.91 8.94
CA PHE A 21 -3.27 -10.19 7.76
C PHE A 21 -4.66 -9.64 8.05
N LEU A 22 -4.88 -8.34 7.85
CA LEU A 22 -6.17 -7.71 8.12
C LEU A 22 -6.50 -6.65 7.05
N PRO A 23 -7.30 -7.01 6.04
CA PRO A 23 -7.80 -6.07 5.05
C PRO A 23 -8.68 -5.00 5.69
N LEU A 24 -8.55 -3.74 5.25
CA LEU A 24 -9.42 -2.66 5.73
C LEU A 24 -10.84 -2.83 5.19
N PHE A 25 -10.97 -3.15 3.91
CA PHE A 25 -12.24 -3.21 3.20
C PHE A 25 -12.74 -4.64 2.99
N LYS A 26 -14.06 -4.79 2.90
CA LYS A 26 -14.74 -6.02 2.52
C LYS A 26 -14.14 -6.57 1.23
N ASN A 27 -13.87 -7.87 1.23
CA ASN A 27 -13.18 -8.53 0.13
C ASN A 27 -13.91 -9.80 -0.31
N GLY A 28 -13.21 -10.66 -1.04
CA GLY A 28 -13.81 -11.90 -1.54
C GLY A 28 -14.05 -12.95 -0.46
N ILE A 29 -13.56 -12.76 0.76
CA ILE A 29 -13.67 -13.65 1.91
C ILE A 29 -14.57 -12.96 2.94
N GLU A 30 -15.64 -13.66 3.33
CA GLU A 30 -16.61 -13.17 4.30
C GLU A 30 -16.04 -13.15 5.72
N GLY A 31 -16.35 -12.10 6.48
CA GLY A 31 -15.89 -11.94 7.86
C GLY A 31 -14.37 -11.80 7.95
N PHE A 32 -13.75 -11.20 6.93
CA PHE A 32 -12.30 -11.04 6.89
C PHE A 32 -11.91 -9.62 6.47
N SER A 33 -12.43 -8.63 7.18
CA SER A 33 -12.06 -7.23 7.01
C SER A 33 -12.44 -6.38 8.22
N ILE A 34 -11.78 -5.24 8.38
CA ILE A 34 -12.16 -4.24 9.39
C ILE A 34 -13.58 -3.73 9.12
N GLU A 35 -13.94 -3.51 7.85
CA GLU A 35 -15.28 -3.10 7.42
C GLU A 35 -16.39 -4.03 7.91
N GLU A 36 -16.18 -5.35 7.84
CA GLU A 36 -17.20 -6.32 8.28
C GLU A 36 -17.29 -6.46 9.80
N HIS A 37 -16.25 -6.05 10.55
CA HIS A 37 -16.20 -6.13 12.00
C HIS A 37 -16.40 -4.78 12.69
N THR A 38 -16.60 -3.70 11.93
CA THR A 38 -16.85 -2.38 12.50
C THR A 38 -18.34 -2.06 12.38
N PRO A 39 -19.00 -1.64 13.46
CA PRO A 39 -20.35 -1.09 13.40
C PRO A 39 -20.48 0.05 12.37
N ASP A 40 -21.57 0.06 11.60
CA ASP A 40 -21.81 1.04 10.52
C ASP A 40 -21.79 2.50 11.03
N ASP A 41 -22.20 2.72 12.28
CA ASP A 41 -22.21 4.03 12.95
C ASP A 41 -20.81 4.58 13.18
N LEU A 42 -19.79 3.73 13.32
CA LEU A 42 -18.39 4.13 13.45
C LEU A 42 -17.66 4.25 12.11
N TRP A 43 -18.18 3.68 11.02
CA TRP A 43 -17.49 3.68 9.72
C TRP A 43 -17.52 5.07 9.04
N PHE A 44 -18.55 5.86 9.30
CA PHE A 44 -18.74 7.22 8.77
C PHE A 44 -19.15 8.23 9.86
N ALA A 45 -18.70 8.03 11.11
CA ALA A 45 -18.98 8.96 12.19
C ALA A 45 -18.30 10.32 11.93
N ASP A 46 -19.06 11.41 12.04
CA ASP A 46 -18.52 12.77 12.01
C ASP A 46 -18.05 13.22 13.41
N ASP A 47 -18.55 12.57 14.47
CA ASP A 47 -18.38 12.95 15.87
C ASP A 47 -17.57 11.94 16.70
N ALA A 48 -17.10 10.85 16.08
CA ALA A 48 -16.28 9.83 16.71
C ALA A 48 -15.17 9.37 15.78
N ASP A 49 -14.03 8.97 16.36
CA ASP A 49 -12.95 8.36 15.60
C ASP A 49 -13.40 6.99 15.10
N GLY A 50 -13.30 6.77 13.80
CA GLY A 50 -13.61 5.51 13.14
C GLY A 50 -12.37 4.83 12.53
N PRO A 51 -12.58 3.78 11.72
CA PRO A 51 -11.50 3.07 11.02
C PRO A 51 -10.62 3.97 10.14
N TRP A 52 -11.10 5.14 9.73
CA TRP A 52 -10.32 6.10 8.96
C TRP A 52 -9.27 6.82 9.81
N GLU A 53 -9.59 7.09 11.06
CA GLU A 53 -8.76 7.77 12.04
C GLU A 53 -7.83 6.76 12.73
N TRP A 54 -8.33 5.53 12.98
CA TRP A 54 -7.59 4.47 13.69
C TRP A 54 -6.33 4.00 12.96
N LYS A 55 -6.22 4.20 11.64
CA LYS A 55 -5.01 3.78 10.88
C LYS A 55 -3.74 4.42 11.41
N GLY A 56 -3.77 5.73 11.72
CA GLY A 56 -2.60 6.48 12.19
C GLY A 56 -2.07 5.96 13.53
N PRO A 57 -2.91 5.82 14.56
CA PRO A 57 -2.53 5.19 15.81
C PRO A 57 -1.97 3.77 15.64
N VAL A 58 -2.60 2.91 14.82
CA VAL A 58 -2.13 1.52 14.61
C VAL A 58 -0.74 1.47 13.98
N ILE A 59 -0.46 2.28 12.94
CA ILE A 59 0.87 2.28 12.30
C ILE A 59 1.96 2.85 13.21
N ARG A 60 1.62 3.80 14.08
CA ARG A 60 2.54 4.35 15.09
C ARG A 60 2.84 3.38 16.23
N GLY A 61 2.09 2.28 16.35
CA GLY A 61 2.40 1.19 17.27
C GLY A 61 3.64 0.38 16.87
N TRP A 62 4.11 0.51 15.62
CA TRP A 62 5.27 -0.21 15.07
C TRP A 62 5.18 -1.74 15.15
N GLN A 63 3.96 -2.30 15.23
CA GLN A 63 3.74 -3.75 15.24
C GLN A 63 3.13 -4.30 13.94
N CYS A 64 2.64 -3.40 13.08
CA CYS A 64 2.02 -3.72 11.79
C CYS A 64 2.48 -2.76 10.71
N ALA A 65 2.66 -3.28 9.49
CA ALA A 65 2.79 -2.45 8.29
C ALA A 65 1.44 -2.20 7.64
N TYR A 66 1.24 -0.99 7.12
CA TYR A 66 0.01 -0.58 6.44
C TYR A 66 0.28 -0.09 5.02
N GLY A 67 -0.60 -0.50 4.09
CA GLY A 67 -0.53 -0.04 2.71
C GLY A 67 -1.58 -0.71 1.82
N ARG A 68 -1.57 -0.36 0.54
CA ARG A 68 -2.39 -1.00 -0.50
C ARG A 68 -1.83 -2.35 -0.88
N ILE A 69 -2.01 -3.32 0.00
CA ILE A 69 -1.41 -4.65 -0.08
C ILE A 69 -2.43 -5.78 -0.29
N PHE A 70 -3.73 -5.51 -0.44
CA PHE A 70 -4.76 -6.54 -0.62
C PHE A 70 -5.54 -6.33 -1.92
N ASP A 71 -5.02 -6.79 -3.06
CA ASP A 71 -5.65 -6.56 -4.39
C ASP A 71 -5.87 -5.07 -4.71
N GLY A 72 -4.86 -4.26 -4.38
CA GLY A 72 -4.91 -2.80 -4.48
C GLY A 72 -5.71 -2.11 -3.38
N LYS A 73 -6.34 -2.86 -2.47
CA LYS A 73 -7.03 -2.34 -1.29
C LYS A 73 -6.06 -2.23 -0.11
N ALA A 74 -6.40 -1.32 0.80
CA ALA A 74 -5.61 -1.06 1.98
C ALA A 74 -5.82 -2.12 3.08
N GLY A 75 -4.84 -2.25 3.96
CA GLY A 75 -4.95 -3.04 5.18
C GLY A 75 -3.62 -3.21 5.88
N PHE A 76 -3.62 -4.04 6.92
CA PHE A 76 -2.49 -4.28 7.81
C PHE A 76 -1.90 -5.67 7.63
N VAL A 77 -0.60 -5.77 7.83
CA VAL A 77 0.13 -7.03 7.99
C VAL A 77 1.03 -6.92 9.20
N SER A 78 0.96 -7.89 10.12
CA SER A 78 1.83 -7.86 11.31
C SER A 78 3.29 -8.10 10.94
N LEU A 79 4.21 -7.54 11.73
CA LEU A 79 5.64 -7.71 11.48
C LEU A 79 6.11 -9.17 11.59
N GLN A 80 5.35 -10.03 12.26
CA GLN A 80 5.61 -11.48 12.28
C GLN A 80 5.47 -12.13 10.88
N TRP A 81 4.57 -11.61 10.05
CA TRP A 81 4.25 -12.15 8.72
C TRP A 81 4.82 -11.32 7.58
N LEU A 82 5.27 -10.10 7.87
CA LEU A 82 5.79 -9.18 6.86
C LEU A 82 7.03 -9.72 6.11
N PRO A 83 8.04 -10.35 6.74
CA PRO A 83 9.20 -10.89 6.01
C PRO A 83 8.83 -11.92 4.94
N ASP A 84 7.88 -12.81 5.25
CA ASP A 84 7.35 -13.79 4.30
C ASP A 84 6.66 -13.14 3.11
N LEU A 85 5.85 -12.13 3.41
CA LEU A 85 5.10 -11.40 2.40
C LEU A 85 6.05 -10.66 1.47
N ILE A 86 7.07 -10.00 2.03
CA ILE A 86 8.14 -9.33 1.28
C ILE A 86 8.86 -10.33 0.38
N ASN A 87 9.35 -11.43 0.95
CA ASN A 87 10.10 -12.45 0.22
C ASN A 87 9.29 -13.03 -0.95
N TRP A 88 8.02 -13.38 -0.70
CA TRP A 88 7.13 -13.86 -1.77
C TRP A 88 6.88 -12.79 -2.84
N ARG A 89 6.47 -11.58 -2.43
CA ARG A 89 6.00 -10.56 -3.37
C ARG A 89 7.12 -9.93 -4.17
N ARG A 90 8.30 -9.70 -3.59
CA ARG A 90 9.44 -9.17 -4.35
C ARG A 90 9.94 -10.18 -5.40
N SER A 91 9.83 -11.50 -5.15
CA SER A 91 10.11 -12.53 -6.18
C SER A 91 9.11 -12.49 -7.35
N CYS A 92 7.85 -12.14 -7.05
CA CYS A 92 6.77 -12.10 -8.04
C CYS A 92 6.68 -10.75 -8.75
N CYS A 93 6.99 -9.67 -8.07
CA CYS A 93 6.89 -8.30 -8.54
C CYS A 93 8.20 -7.58 -8.26
N PRO A 94 9.29 -7.96 -8.97
CA PRO A 94 10.56 -7.28 -8.84
C PRO A 94 10.37 -5.81 -9.22
N ILE A 95 11.10 -4.93 -8.54
CA ILE A 95 11.29 -3.56 -9.02
C ILE A 95 12.23 -3.69 -10.22
N GLY A 96 11.65 -3.83 -11.41
CA GLY A 96 12.43 -4.28 -12.57
C GLY A 96 13.63 -3.36 -12.85
N ASP A 97 14.63 -3.90 -13.52
CA ASP A 97 15.76 -3.11 -13.97
C ASP A 97 15.27 -2.12 -15.03
N ALA A 98 15.74 -0.88 -14.96
CA ALA A 98 15.44 0.12 -15.97
C ALA A 98 16.10 -0.30 -17.29
N THR A 99 15.37 -1.01 -18.14
CA THR A 99 15.75 -1.11 -19.56
C THR A 99 15.33 0.19 -20.25
N PRO A 100 16.07 0.66 -21.27
CA PRO A 100 15.77 1.91 -21.97
C PRO A 100 14.34 2.00 -22.51
N ASP A 101 13.71 0.85 -22.77
CA ASP A 101 12.40 0.76 -23.42
C ASP A 101 11.22 0.63 -22.41
N ASP A 102 11.46 0.44 -21.11
CA ASP A 102 10.40 0.33 -20.08
C ASP A 102 10.30 1.60 -19.22
N SER A 103 9.68 2.62 -19.80
CA SER A 103 9.42 3.90 -19.15
C SER A 103 8.55 3.82 -17.88
N GLY A 104 7.84 2.71 -17.64
CA GLY A 104 7.07 2.45 -16.41
C GLY A 104 7.92 1.80 -15.30
N CYS A 105 8.82 0.90 -15.69
CA CYS A 105 9.83 0.33 -14.79
C CYS A 105 10.80 1.39 -14.27
N SER A 106 11.24 2.30 -15.14
CA SER A 106 12.07 3.45 -14.80
C SER A 106 11.44 4.32 -13.70
N ARG A 107 10.15 4.67 -13.79
CA ARG A 107 9.47 5.52 -12.78
C ARG A 107 9.34 4.88 -11.41
N ARG A 108 8.99 3.59 -11.34
CA ARG A 108 8.89 2.85 -10.07
C ARG A 108 10.24 2.82 -9.37
N ARG A 109 11.30 2.54 -10.12
CA ARG A 109 12.67 2.55 -9.62
C ARG A 109 13.07 3.93 -9.11
N THR A 110 12.82 5.00 -9.87
CA THR A 110 13.09 6.38 -9.44
C THR A 110 12.42 6.72 -8.11
N VAL A 111 11.13 6.39 -7.95
CA VAL A 111 10.40 6.65 -6.70
C VAL A 111 11.00 5.88 -5.53
N TYR A 112 11.33 4.60 -5.73
CA TYR A 112 11.95 3.78 -4.70
C TYR A 112 13.34 4.30 -4.31
N ASP A 113 14.21 4.59 -5.27
CA ASP A 113 15.55 5.11 -5.00
C ASP A 113 15.49 6.48 -4.29
N THR A 114 14.51 7.32 -4.64
CA THR A 114 14.25 8.58 -3.93
C THR A 114 13.88 8.32 -2.47
N LEU A 115 13.02 7.33 -2.20
CA LEU A 115 12.68 6.95 -0.82
C LEU A 115 13.88 6.37 -0.06
N VAL A 116 14.71 5.56 -0.69
CA VAL A 116 15.95 5.05 -0.09
C VAL A 116 16.88 6.21 0.30
N ALA A 117 17.02 7.22 -0.58
CA ALA A 117 17.90 8.36 -0.33
C ALA A 117 17.39 9.32 0.77
N HIS A 118 16.07 9.40 0.98
CA HIS A 118 15.45 10.35 1.91
C HIS A 118 14.81 9.68 3.14
N GLU A 119 14.87 8.35 3.24
CA GLU A 119 14.26 7.47 4.26
C GLU A 119 12.71 7.52 4.31
N SER A 120 12.13 8.71 4.42
CA SER A 120 10.69 8.91 4.37
C SER A 120 10.31 10.25 3.74
N LEU A 121 9.23 10.27 2.97
CA LEU A 121 8.75 11.48 2.29
C LEU A 121 7.23 11.55 2.26
N LEU A 122 6.68 12.77 2.35
CA LEU A 122 5.27 13.02 2.11
C LEU A 122 4.92 12.82 0.64
N SER A 123 3.66 12.45 0.40
CA SER A 123 3.07 12.33 -0.94
C SER A 123 3.36 13.54 -1.84
N LYS A 124 3.38 14.76 -1.27
CA LYS A 124 3.64 16.00 -2.01
C LYS A 124 5.11 16.14 -2.42
N GLU A 125 6.03 15.75 -1.53
CA GLU A 125 7.47 15.83 -1.75
C GLU A 125 7.91 14.82 -2.80
N LEU A 126 7.44 13.57 -2.70
CA LEU A 126 7.68 12.54 -3.72
C LEU A 126 7.17 12.97 -5.09
N LYS A 127 5.97 13.57 -5.15
CA LYS A 127 5.42 14.07 -6.42
C LYS A 127 6.31 15.13 -7.05
N ALA A 128 6.92 16.00 -6.24
CA ALA A 128 7.82 17.05 -6.72
C ALA A 128 9.17 16.46 -7.16
N LEU A 129 9.81 15.65 -6.32
CA LEU A 129 11.14 15.07 -6.57
C LEU A 129 11.14 14.10 -7.76
N CYS A 130 10.07 13.32 -7.93
CA CYS A 130 9.99 12.33 -9.01
C CYS A 130 9.27 12.86 -10.27
N GLY A 131 9.04 14.18 -10.37
CA GLY A 131 8.53 14.81 -11.60
C GLY A 131 7.05 14.53 -11.92
N PHE A 132 6.22 14.20 -10.93
CA PHE A 132 4.78 13.99 -11.10
C PHE A 132 3.95 15.28 -11.01
N THR A 133 4.55 16.42 -10.66
CA THR A 133 3.86 17.71 -10.64
C THR A 133 3.65 18.25 -12.06
N ARG A 134 2.40 18.46 -12.47
CA ARG A 134 2.10 19.25 -13.67
C ARG A 134 2.51 20.70 -13.43
N ASN A 135 3.37 21.22 -14.29
CA ASN A 135 3.69 22.65 -14.32
C ASN A 135 2.45 23.41 -14.81
N ARG A 136 1.57 23.87 -13.89
CA ARG A 136 0.35 24.62 -14.22
C ARG A 136 0.65 26.05 -14.71
N ARG A 137 1.91 26.49 -14.72
CA ARG A 137 2.33 27.87 -15.03
C ARG A 137 2.68 28.17 -16.49
N LEU A 138 2.76 27.18 -17.37
CA LEU A 138 3.00 27.45 -18.79
C LEU A 138 1.67 27.60 -19.53
N ARG A 139 1.08 28.80 -19.45
CA ARG A 139 0.27 29.33 -20.54
C ARG A 139 1.27 29.76 -21.62
N THR A 140 1.84 28.81 -22.36
CA THR A 140 2.65 29.15 -23.53
C THR A 140 1.79 29.11 -24.78
N ASP A 141 2.20 29.94 -25.73
CA ASP A 141 1.53 30.16 -27.01
C ASP A 141 1.32 28.84 -27.77
N GLY A 142 0.21 28.76 -28.49
CA GLY A 142 -0.35 27.50 -29.04
C GLY A 142 0.56 26.69 -29.97
N ALA A 143 1.70 27.22 -30.40
CA ALA A 143 2.68 26.54 -31.24
C ALA A 143 3.60 25.58 -30.44
N GLU A 144 4.06 25.97 -29.24
CA GLU A 144 4.86 25.07 -28.37
C GLU A 144 4.03 23.93 -27.78
N LEU A 145 2.72 24.11 -27.68
CA LEU A 145 1.81 23.08 -27.18
C LEU A 145 1.77 21.88 -28.14
N LEU A 146 1.76 22.13 -29.46
CA LEU A 146 1.82 21.09 -30.48
C LEU A 146 3.17 20.38 -30.48
N ASP A 147 4.28 21.11 -30.37
CA ASP A 147 5.62 20.52 -30.37
C ASP A 147 5.85 19.62 -29.12
N ARG A 148 5.30 20.02 -27.96
CA ARG A 148 5.34 19.19 -26.74
C ARG A 148 4.37 18.02 -26.76
N MET A 149 3.24 18.13 -27.48
CA MET A 149 2.30 17.03 -27.72
C MET A 149 2.86 16.01 -28.72
N VAL A 150 3.67 16.45 -29.70
CA VAL A 150 4.37 15.59 -30.66
C VAL A 150 5.62 14.95 -30.04
N ALA A 151 6.29 15.62 -29.11
CA ALA A 151 7.48 15.10 -28.40
C ALA A 151 7.17 14.15 -27.21
N HIS A 152 5.92 14.05 -26.74
CA HIS A 152 5.54 13.15 -25.64
C HIS A 152 4.49 12.11 -26.09
N PRO A 153 4.85 11.15 -26.95
CA PRO A 153 4.00 10.01 -27.25
C PRO A 153 4.01 9.08 -26.02
N GLY A 154 3.02 9.24 -25.15
CA GLY A 154 2.80 8.36 -24.00
C GLY A 154 2.64 9.15 -22.69
N ARG A 155 1.40 9.30 -22.26
CA ARG A 155 1.07 9.71 -20.90
C ARG A 155 1.62 8.62 -19.96
N GLY A 156 2.82 8.84 -19.42
CA GLY A 156 3.46 7.89 -18.53
C GLY A 156 2.60 7.51 -17.32
N GLU A 157 2.95 6.40 -16.68
CA GLU A 157 2.22 5.89 -15.51
C GLU A 157 2.08 6.96 -14.41
N GLY A 158 0.86 7.19 -13.92
CA GLY A 158 0.57 8.22 -12.92
C GLY A 158 1.07 7.84 -11.52
N PHE A 159 1.30 8.84 -10.67
CA PHE A 159 1.85 8.66 -9.31
C PHE A 159 1.10 7.60 -8.51
N ASP A 160 -0.24 7.66 -8.47
CA ASP A 160 -1.04 6.74 -7.66
C ASP A 160 -0.95 5.29 -8.14
N THR A 161 -0.73 5.10 -9.45
CA THR A 161 -0.48 3.78 -10.07
C THR A 161 0.91 3.27 -9.70
N VAL A 162 1.95 4.11 -9.85
CA VAL A 162 3.33 3.78 -9.44
C VAL A 162 3.39 3.39 -7.97
N MET A 163 2.80 4.21 -7.09
CA MET A 163 2.72 3.91 -5.66
C MET A 163 1.91 2.65 -5.37
N GLY A 164 0.91 2.34 -6.20
CA GLY A 164 0.08 1.15 -6.04
C GLY A 164 0.88 -0.11 -6.34
N HIS A 165 1.68 -0.05 -7.40
CA HIS A 165 2.59 -1.11 -7.78
C HIS A 165 3.70 -1.34 -6.75
N LEU A 166 4.29 -0.26 -6.22
CA LEU A 166 5.31 -0.36 -5.17
C LEU A 166 4.76 -0.93 -3.86
N GLN A 167 3.58 -0.49 -3.42
CA GLN A 167 2.92 -1.03 -2.22
C GLN A 167 2.52 -2.50 -2.41
N MET A 168 1.90 -2.84 -3.53
CA MET A 168 1.54 -4.23 -3.85
C MET A 168 2.76 -5.15 -3.96
N GLY A 169 3.91 -4.63 -4.39
CA GLY A 169 5.19 -5.34 -4.42
C GLY A 169 5.95 -5.30 -3.09
N THR A 170 5.41 -4.69 -2.04
CA THR A 170 6.04 -4.53 -0.70
C THR A 170 7.40 -3.82 -0.75
N TRP A 171 7.54 -2.88 -1.68
CA TRP A 171 8.71 -2.01 -1.80
C TRP A 171 8.56 -0.73 -0.98
N VAL A 172 7.32 -0.29 -0.76
CA VAL A 172 6.99 0.95 -0.07
C VAL A 172 5.74 0.73 0.78
N PHE A 173 5.70 1.31 1.97
CA PHE A 173 4.55 1.33 2.86
C PHE A 173 4.20 2.76 3.29
N ILE A 174 2.99 2.94 3.82
CA ILE A 174 2.60 4.19 4.48
C ILE A 174 3.17 4.17 5.89
N ALA A 175 4.01 5.14 6.19
CA ALA A 175 4.69 5.30 7.48
C ALA A 175 3.82 6.05 8.49
N ASP A 176 3.17 7.12 8.05
CA ASP A 176 2.28 7.94 8.87
C ASP A 176 1.30 8.73 8.00
N PHE A 177 0.30 9.34 8.63
CA PHE A 177 -0.56 10.37 8.06
C PHE A 177 -0.33 11.70 8.78
N GLU A 178 0.10 12.71 8.03
CA GLU A 178 0.23 14.08 8.52
C GLU A 178 -0.98 14.91 8.14
N TYR A 179 -1.55 15.59 9.11
CA TYR A 179 -2.75 16.42 8.91
C TYR A 179 -2.35 17.89 8.93
N ALA A 180 -3.04 18.69 8.12
CA ALA A 180 -2.92 20.12 8.24
C ALA A 180 -3.50 20.54 9.60
N LEU A 181 -2.91 21.55 10.24
CA LEU A 181 -3.36 22.06 11.53
C LEU A 181 -4.08 23.39 11.35
N ASP A 182 -5.26 23.53 11.93
CA ASP A 182 -6.00 24.78 11.91
C ASP A 182 -5.33 25.81 12.83
N ARG A 183 -5.90 27.01 12.91
CA ARG A 183 -5.40 28.09 13.78
C ARG A 183 -5.43 27.76 15.29
N HIS A 184 -6.08 26.66 15.68
CA HIS A 184 -6.21 26.15 17.03
C HIS A 184 -5.38 24.87 17.25
N ASN A 185 -4.50 24.51 16.31
CA ASN A 185 -3.70 23.29 16.30
C ASN A 185 -4.53 21.99 16.23
N HIS A 186 -5.76 22.05 15.74
CA HIS A 186 -6.53 20.84 15.47
C HIS A 186 -6.25 20.31 14.07
N PRO A 187 -6.03 18.99 13.91
CA PRO A 187 -5.97 18.33 12.62
C PRO A 187 -7.22 18.63 11.77
N TYR A 188 -7.05 18.99 10.50
CA TYR A 188 -8.14 19.18 9.55
C TYR A 188 -7.76 18.73 8.14
N GLY A 189 -8.80 18.41 7.36
CA GLY A 189 -8.65 17.93 5.99
C GLY A 189 -8.19 16.48 5.87
N TRP A 190 -7.82 16.07 4.66
CA TRP A 190 -7.37 14.71 4.39
C TRP A 190 -5.91 14.54 4.79
N GLY A 191 -5.60 13.51 5.59
CA GLY A 191 -4.24 13.18 5.99
C GLY A 191 -3.33 12.93 4.79
N LEU A 192 -2.20 13.64 4.72
CA LEU A 192 -1.14 13.42 3.75
C LEU A 192 -0.34 12.19 4.16
N ALA A 193 -0.39 11.14 3.32
CA ALA A 193 0.40 9.95 3.55
C ALA A 193 1.91 10.26 3.41
N ARG A 194 2.67 9.89 4.44
CA ARG A 194 4.12 9.73 4.42
C ARG A 194 4.44 8.30 4.01
N TYR A 195 5.41 8.14 3.12
CA TYR A 195 5.84 6.85 2.62
C TYR A 195 7.30 6.58 2.98
N ALA A 196 7.63 5.32 3.20
CA ALA A 196 8.97 4.84 3.46
C ALA A 196 9.14 3.40 2.94
N THR A 197 10.39 2.94 2.80
CA THR A 197 10.69 1.54 2.53
C THR A 197 10.49 0.71 3.81
N PRO A 198 10.17 -0.60 3.73
CA PRO A 198 10.06 -1.42 4.94
C PRO A 198 11.39 -1.47 5.73
N GLU A 199 12.53 -1.43 5.05
CA GLU A 199 13.86 -1.40 5.65
C GLU A 199 14.08 -0.14 6.50
N ALA A 200 13.68 1.04 5.98
CA ALA A 200 13.76 2.29 6.74
C ALA A 200 12.81 2.33 7.94
N LEU A 201 11.65 1.66 7.85
CA LEU A 201 10.67 1.61 8.93
C LEU A 201 11.05 0.63 10.04
N TYR A 202 11.48 -0.57 9.68
CA TYR A 202 11.57 -1.70 10.61
C TYR A 202 12.98 -2.28 10.72
N GLY A 203 13.96 -1.67 10.05
CA GLY A 203 15.34 -2.14 9.96
C GLY A 203 15.56 -3.18 8.86
N ASP A 204 16.81 -3.34 8.45
CA ASP A 204 17.19 -4.21 7.31
C ASP A 204 16.77 -5.67 7.48
N GLY A 205 16.71 -6.15 8.73
CA GLY A 205 16.30 -7.50 9.09
C GLY A 205 14.84 -7.83 8.75
N ILE A 206 13.99 -6.84 8.47
CA ILE A 206 12.58 -7.09 8.11
C ILE A 206 12.43 -7.85 6.79
N THR A 207 13.47 -7.85 5.95
CA THR A 207 13.49 -8.58 4.69
C THR A 207 14.00 -10.02 4.83
N ASP A 208 14.53 -10.38 6.00
CA ASP A 208 15.01 -11.73 6.27
C ASP A 208 13.85 -12.66 6.62
N ALA A 209 13.51 -13.54 5.68
CA ALA A 209 12.54 -14.61 5.88
C ALA A 209 13.12 -15.85 6.59
N GLY A 210 14.22 -15.72 7.34
CA GLY A 210 14.86 -16.82 8.06
C GLY A 210 15.35 -17.91 7.12
N GLY A 211 15.96 -17.52 5.99
CA GLY A 211 16.50 -18.44 4.97
C GLY A 211 15.47 -19.16 4.11
N ARG A 212 14.16 -18.92 4.29
CA ARG A 212 13.11 -19.54 3.48
C ARG A 212 13.12 -19.03 2.05
N SER A 213 12.90 -19.92 1.10
CA SER A 213 12.62 -19.54 -0.28
C SER A 213 11.28 -18.78 -0.41
N PRO A 214 11.06 -18.04 -1.51
CA PRO A 214 9.78 -17.40 -1.76
C PRO A 214 8.60 -18.38 -1.77
N ALA A 215 8.79 -19.59 -2.31
CA ALA A 215 7.77 -20.63 -2.37
C ALA A 215 7.42 -21.18 -0.97
N GLU A 216 8.42 -21.36 -0.09
CA GLU A 216 8.20 -21.77 1.30
C GLU A 216 7.48 -20.69 2.10
N SER A 217 7.85 -19.42 1.91
CA SER A 217 7.18 -18.28 2.55
C SER A 217 5.71 -18.20 2.12
N ARG A 218 5.43 -18.35 0.82
CA ARG A 218 4.05 -18.44 0.32
C ARG A 218 3.29 -19.60 0.94
N ARG A 219 3.91 -20.78 1.02
CA ARG A 219 3.29 -21.97 1.61
C ARG A 219 2.96 -21.75 3.09
N ARG A 220 3.89 -21.16 3.85
CA ARG A 220 3.69 -20.83 5.27
C ARG A 220 2.50 -19.89 5.46
N MET A 221 2.42 -18.81 4.68
CA MET A 221 1.29 -17.87 4.72
C MET A 221 -0.04 -18.56 4.34
N LEU A 222 -0.05 -19.41 3.30
CA LEU A 222 -1.27 -20.13 2.91
C LEU A 222 -1.75 -21.12 3.97
N VAL A 223 -0.84 -21.84 4.65
CA VAL A 223 -1.22 -22.76 5.73
C VAL A 223 -1.88 -21.99 6.87
N HIS A 224 -1.27 -20.87 7.29
CA HIS A 224 -1.83 -20.00 8.32
C HIS A 224 -3.22 -19.48 7.96
N LEU A 225 -3.36 -18.93 6.74
CA LEU A 225 -4.65 -18.38 6.30
C LEU A 225 -5.74 -19.45 6.14
N ARG A 226 -5.40 -20.69 5.77
CA ARG A 226 -6.37 -21.79 5.73
C ARG A 226 -6.86 -22.20 7.12
N GLN A 227 -5.97 -22.13 8.13
CA GLN A 227 -6.34 -22.40 9.52
C GLN A 227 -7.23 -21.29 10.07
N LEU A 228 -6.90 -20.03 9.75
CA LEU A 228 -7.68 -18.87 10.15
C LEU A 228 -9.04 -18.81 9.46
N LEU A 229 -9.10 -19.16 8.17
CA LEU A 229 -10.26 -18.99 7.29
C LEU A 229 -10.64 -20.33 6.63
N PRO A 230 -11.18 -21.30 7.37
CA PRO A 230 -11.48 -22.63 6.85
C PRO A 230 -12.55 -22.63 5.74
N GLY A 231 -13.39 -21.60 5.68
CA GLY A 231 -14.39 -21.41 4.63
C GLY A 231 -13.86 -20.75 3.34
N ALA A 232 -12.62 -20.25 3.33
CA ALA A 232 -12.05 -19.59 2.17
C ALA A 232 -11.45 -20.60 1.17
N SER A 233 -11.78 -20.44 -0.10
CA SER A 233 -11.18 -21.20 -1.19
C SER A 233 -9.73 -20.81 -1.44
N ASP A 234 -8.94 -21.76 -1.97
CA ASP A 234 -7.56 -21.52 -2.39
C ASP A 234 -7.40 -20.36 -3.38
N ALA A 235 -8.42 -20.11 -4.22
CA ALA A 235 -8.43 -19.01 -5.16
C ALA A 235 -8.60 -17.64 -4.49
N GLN A 236 -9.42 -17.56 -3.42
CA GLN A 236 -9.56 -16.35 -2.60
C GLN A 236 -8.26 -16.06 -1.85
N LEU A 237 -7.69 -17.08 -1.19
CA LEU A 237 -6.43 -16.94 -0.43
C LEU A 237 -5.25 -16.56 -1.33
N SER A 238 -5.13 -17.21 -2.49
CA SER A 238 -4.07 -16.90 -3.46
C SER A 238 -4.24 -15.48 -4.03
N ARG A 239 -5.47 -15.03 -4.26
CA ARG A 239 -5.71 -13.64 -4.71
C ARG A 239 -5.22 -12.64 -3.66
N MET A 240 -5.33 -12.95 -2.38
CA MET A 240 -4.86 -12.04 -1.35
C MET A 240 -3.32 -11.94 -1.32
N LEU A 241 -2.62 -13.06 -1.48
CA LEU A 241 -1.17 -13.11 -1.38
C LEU A 241 -0.43 -12.70 -2.67
N ASP A 242 -0.94 -13.09 -3.84
CA ASP A 242 -0.21 -13.04 -5.10
C ASP A 242 -0.37 -11.69 -5.83
N CYS A 243 0.74 -10.98 -6.06
CA CYS A 243 0.73 -9.66 -6.73
C CYS A 243 0.63 -9.73 -8.28
N ARG A 244 1.10 -10.81 -8.94
CA ARG A 244 1.18 -10.92 -10.42
C ARG A 244 -0.17 -10.94 -11.13
N ARG A 245 -1.19 -11.61 -10.56
CA ARG A 245 -2.55 -11.64 -11.13
C ARG A 245 -3.22 -10.26 -11.15
N GLN A 246 -2.70 -9.31 -10.37
CA GLN A 246 -3.33 -8.04 -10.09
C GLN A 246 -2.73 -6.92 -10.94
N MET A 247 -1.40 -6.92 -11.13
CA MET A 247 -0.72 -5.99 -12.05
C MET A 247 -1.22 -6.13 -13.51
N ALA A 248 -1.49 -7.36 -13.95
CA ALA A 248 -1.98 -7.63 -15.31
C ALA A 248 -3.40 -7.08 -15.57
N LYS A 249 -4.23 -6.90 -14.53
CA LYS A 249 -5.56 -6.28 -14.64
C LYS A 249 -5.48 -4.75 -14.74
N THR A 250 -4.55 -4.13 -14.00
CA THR A 250 -4.33 -2.67 -14.03
C THR A 250 -3.78 -2.22 -15.39
N ALA A 251 -2.84 -2.98 -15.97
CA ALA A 251 -2.30 -2.72 -17.30
C ALA A 251 -3.39 -2.71 -18.41
N ARG A 252 -4.44 -3.52 -18.26
CA ARG A 252 -5.57 -3.56 -19.22
C ARG A 252 -6.59 -2.43 -19.04
N ARG A 253 -6.65 -1.77 -17.88
CA ARG A 253 -7.60 -0.67 -17.61
C ARG A 253 -7.07 0.71 -18.00
N GLY A 254 -5.75 0.89 -18.13
CA GLY A 254 -5.13 2.16 -18.55
C GLY A 254 -5.06 2.40 -20.07
N GLY A 255 -5.57 1.46 -20.88
CA GLY A 255 -5.53 1.50 -22.34
C GLY A 255 -6.89 1.74 -23.03
N ARG A 256 -7.84 2.37 -22.35
CA ARG A 256 -9.12 2.82 -22.94
C ARG A 256 -9.31 4.31 -22.78
#